data_AF-A0A2M7CD08-F1
#
_entry.id   AF-A0A2M7CD08-F1
#
_cell.length_a   1.000
_cell.length_b   1.000
_cell.length_c   1.000
_cell.angle_alpha   90.00
_cell.angle_beta   90.00
_cell.angle_gamma   90.00
#
_symmetry.space_group_name_H-M   'P 1'
#
loop_
_entity.id
_entity.type
_entity.pdbx_description
1 polymer ?
#
loop_
_entity_poly.entity_id
_entity_poly.type
_entity_poly.pdbx_seq_one_letter_code
_entity_poly.pdbx_strand_id
1 'polypeptide(L)' 'MKSSLNQLQNEAIQLGATQAKGIPISFIAIDERVRLKCLVPLCDKYNQNLMCPPNLPAVEEFRKSLNKYSNALFVQ' A
#
# COMPACT_ATOMS: atom_id res chain seq x y z
N MET A 1 14.36 12.87 18.32
CA MET A 1 13.93 12.99 16.91
C MET A 1 12.44 13.28 16.90
N LYS A 2 12.00 14.43 16.37
CA LYS A 2 10.56 14.67 16.14
C LYS A 2 10.08 13.66 15.08
N SER A 3 8.99 12.95 15.37
CA SER A 3 8.51 11.78 14.62
C SER A 3 8.39 12.08 13.11
N SER A 4 9.19 11.40 12.30
CA SER A 4 9.21 11.51 10.83
C SER A 4 7.81 11.40 10.20
N LEU A 5 6.89 10.66 10.83
CA LEU A 5 5.51 10.49 10.36
C LEU A 5 4.67 11.77 10.41
N ASN A 6 4.89 12.66 11.38
CA ASN A 6 4.11 13.91 11.46
C ASN A 6 4.52 14.89 10.37
N GLN A 7 5.82 14.90 10.04
CA GLN A 7 6.32 15.68 8.91
C GLN A 7 5.73 15.17 7.59
N LEU A 8 5.76 13.85 7.37
CA LEU A 8 5.20 13.24 6.17
C LEU A 8 3.68 13.45 6.04
N GLN A 9 2.94 13.42 7.16
CA GLN A 9 1.52 13.77 7.16
C GLN A 9 1.29 15.21 6.70
N ASN A 10 2.00 16.17 7.29
CA ASN A 10 1.88 17.58 6.92
C ASN A 10 2.26 17.82 5.46
N GLU A 11 3.33 17.17 4.98
CA GLU A 11 3.78 17.26 3.59
C GLU A 11 2.73 16.69 2.63
N ALA A 12 2.12 15.54 2.94
CA ALA A 12 1.04 14.98 2.12
C ALA A 12 -0.15 15.94 2.01
N ILE A 13 -0.55 16.61 3.11
CA ILE A 13 -1.61 17.63 3.08
C ILE A 13 -1.19 18.83 2.21
N GLN A 14 0.06 19.31 2.34
CA GLN A 14 0.58 20.42 1.52
C GLN A 14 0.62 20.08 0.03
N LEU A 15 0.83 18.80 -0.31
CA LEU A 15 0.80 18.29 -1.69
C LEU A 15 -0.63 18.06 -2.23
N GLY A 16 -1.67 18.34 -1.43
CA GLY A 16 -3.06 18.30 -1.86
C GLY A 16 -3.87 17.09 -1.38
N ALA A 17 -3.33 16.25 -0.48
CA ALA A 17 -4.13 15.24 0.18
C ALA A 17 -5.21 15.90 1.06
N THR A 18 -6.42 15.33 1.04
CA THR A 18 -7.51 15.75 1.93
C THR A 18 -7.20 15.32 3.36
N GLN A 19 -6.61 14.14 3.53
CA GLN A 19 -6.23 13.61 4.84
C GLN A 19 -4.98 12.74 4.74
N ALA A 20 -4.14 12.78 5.77
CA ALA A 20 -3.02 11.87 5.94
C ALA A 20 -2.91 11.42 7.40
N LYS A 21 -2.66 10.13 7.64
CA LYS A 21 -2.54 9.58 8.99
C LYS A 21 -1.51 8.46 9.06
N GLY A 22 -0.65 8.51 10.07
CA GLY A 22 0.21 7.38 10.43
C GLY A 22 -0.61 6.23 11.03
N ILE A 23 -0.45 5.02 10.51
CA ILE A 23 -1.08 3.79 11.02
C ILE A 23 -0.01 2.72 11.30
N PRO A 24 -0.21 1.83 12.28
CA PRO A 24 0.68 0.68 12.46
C PRO A 24 0.52 -0.29 11.28
N ILE A 25 1.60 -0.99 10.88
CA ILE A 25 1.52 -1.96 9.79
C ILE A 25 0.52 -3.11 10.05
N SER A 26 0.21 -3.38 11.32
CA SER A 26 -0.77 -4.40 11.73
C SER A 26 -2.19 -4.11 11.25
N PHE A 27 -2.48 -2.88 10.81
CA PHE A 27 -3.77 -2.51 10.22
C PHE A 27 -3.85 -2.90 8.73
N ILE A 28 -2.72 -3.23 8.09
CA ILE A 28 -2.68 -3.62 6.68
C ILE A 28 -2.84 -5.13 6.58
N ALA A 29 -4.00 -5.57 6.10
CA ALA A 29 -4.26 -6.98 5.82
C ALA A 29 -3.70 -7.36 4.45
N ILE A 30 -2.91 -8.44 4.42
CA ILE A 30 -2.48 -9.08 3.16
C ILE A 30 -3.21 -10.40 3.03
N ASP A 31 -3.99 -10.52 1.95
CA ASP A 31 -4.80 -11.68 1.64
C ASP A 31 -4.57 -12.11 0.19
N GLU A 32 -4.13 -13.35 -0.01
CA GLU A 32 -3.79 -13.94 -1.31
C GLU A 32 -5.00 -13.96 -2.25
N ARG A 33 -6.22 -13.97 -1.72
CA ARG A 33 -7.46 -13.94 -2.52
C ARG A 33 -7.61 -12.61 -3.27
N VAL A 34 -6.97 -11.52 -2.82
CA VAL A 34 -6.94 -10.26 -3.58
C VAL A 34 -6.18 -10.44 -4.89
N ARG A 35 -5.07 -11.18 -4.89
CA ARG A 35 -4.35 -11.51 -6.13
C ARG A 35 -5.19 -12.43 -7.02
N LEU A 36 -5.98 -13.34 -6.45
CA LEU A 36 -6.88 -14.20 -7.23
C LEU A 36 -7.96 -13.41 -7.97
N LYS A 37 -8.46 -12.28 -7.43
CA LYS A 37 -9.39 -11.39 -8.13
C LYS A 37 -8.81 -10.77 -9.40
N CYS A 38 -7.48 -10.78 -9.58
CA CYS A 38 -6.87 -10.38 -10.84
C CYS A 38 -7.04 -11.45 -11.93
N LEU A 39 -7.23 -12.72 -11.55
CA LEU A 39 -7.15 -13.88 -12.45
C LEU A 39 -8.52 -14.56 -12.68
N VAL A 40 -9.38 -14.65 -11.65
CA VAL A 40 -10.63 -15.42 -11.70
C VAL A 40 -11.79 -14.73 -10.95
N PRO A 41 -12.81 -14.21 -11.66
CA PRO A 41 -12.78 -13.89 -13.09
C PRO A 41 -11.64 -12.91 -13.39
N LEU A 42 -11.16 -12.88 -14.63
CA LEU A 42 -10.12 -11.92 -15.02
C LEU A 42 -10.61 -10.50 -14.74
N CYS A 43 -9.81 -9.72 -14.02
CA CYS A 43 -10.13 -8.33 -13.74
C CYS A 43 -10.26 -7.53 -15.05
N ASP A 44 -11.27 -6.67 -15.15
CA ASP A 44 -11.53 -5.81 -16.30
C ASP A 44 -10.39 -4.81 -16.58
N LYS A 45 -9.59 -4.51 -15.55
CA LYS A 45 -8.39 -3.67 -15.62
C LYS A 45 -7.09 -4.47 -15.66
N TYR A 46 -7.15 -5.80 -15.80
CA TYR A 46 -5.94 -6.63 -15.84
C TYR A 46 -4.97 -6.15 -16.93
N ASN A 47 -3.69 -6.03 -16.57
CA ASN A 47 -2.60 -5.58 -17.44
C ASN A 47 -2.75 -4.16 -18.03
N GLN A 48 -3.52 -3.27 -17.39
CA GLN A 48 -3.71 -1.88 -17.86
C GLN A 48 -2.91 -0.84 -17.05
N ASN A 49 -2.29 -1.21 -15.93
CA ASN A 49 -1.51 -0.30 -15.10
C ASN A 49 -0.32 -1.00 -14.42
N LEU A 50 0.60 -0.21 -13.86
CA LEU A 50 1.80 -0.69 -13.16
C LEU A 50 1.50 -1.44 -11.85
N MET A 51 0.26 -1.37 -11.35
CA MET A 51 -0.21 -2.16 -10.21
C MET A 51 -0.78 -3.53 -10.62
N CYS A 52 -0.78 -3.86 -11.92
CA CYS A 52 -1.15 -5.19 -12.37
C CYS A 52 0.06 -6.14 -12.33
N PRO A 53 -0.14 -7.43 -12.04
CA PRO A 53 0.85 -8.45 -12.38
C PRO A 53 1.17 -8.41 -13.89
N PRO A 54 2.44 -8.65 -14.30
CA PRO A 54 3.59 -9.08 -13.48
C PRO A 54 4.44 -7.92 -12.90
N ASN A 55 3.98 -6.67 -12.97
CA ASN A 55 4.77 -5.50 -12.57
C ASN A 55 4.87 -5.30 -11.03
N LEU A 56 4.18 -6.14 -10.27
CA LEU A 56 4.24 -6.18 -8.82
C LEU A 56 5.02 -7.40 -8.32
N PRO A 57 5.70 -7.30 -7.16
CA PRO A 57 6.31 -8.46 -6.52
C PRO A 57 5.27 -9.57 -6.23
N ALA A 58 5.77 -10.77 -5.95
CA ALA A 58 4.93 -11.84 -5.42
C ALA A 58 4.32 -11.42 -4.07
N VAL A 59 3.13 -11.93 -3.73
CA VAL A 59 2.45 -11.58 -2.48
C VAL A 59 3.33 -11.85 -1.26
N GLU A 60 4.07 -12.96 -1.27
CA GLU A 60 5.01 -13.33 -0.21
C GLU A 60 6.24 -12.40 -0.12
N GLU A 61 6.75 -11.92 -1.25
CA GLU A 61 7.86 -10.96 -1.25
C GLU A 61 7.41 -9.60 -0.70
N PHE A 62 6.19 -9.18 -1.04
CA PHE A 62 5.58 -7.98 -0.49
C PHE A 62 5.38 -8.13 1.03
N ARG A 63 4.84 -9.27 1.50
CA ARG A 63 4.66 -9.56 2.93
C ARG A 63 5.97 -9.46 3.71
N LYS A 64 7.05 -10.06 3.20
CA LYS A 64 8.40 -9.97 3.80
C LYS A 64 8.92 -8.54 3.86
N SER A 65 8.66 -7.76 2.81
CA SER A 65 9.12 -6.36 2.73
C SER A 65 8.32 -5.47 3.68
N LEU A 66 6.99 -5.64 3.76
CA LEU A 66 6.12 -4.88 4.66
C LEU A 66 6.52 -5.08 6.14
N ASN A 67 6.88 -6.30 6.52
CA ASN A 67 7.30 -6.63 7.89
C ASN A 67 8.60 -5.95 8.34
N LYS A 68 9.34 -5.29 7.43
CA LYS A 68 10.52 -4.48 7.78
C LYS A 68 10.15 -3.07 8.25
N TYR A 69 8.88 -2.70 8.18
CA TYR A 69 8.36 -1.40 8.61
C TYR A 69 7.50 -1.56 9.87
N SER A 70 7.46 -0.52 10.70
CA SER A 70 6.61 -0.48 11.90
C SER A 70 5.32 0.32 11.69
N ASN A 71 5.35 1.29 10.78
CA ASN A 71 4.26 2.21 10.50
C ASN A 71 4.11 2.42 8.98
N ALA A 72 2.92 2.81 8.56
CA ALA A 72 2.60 3.26 7.22
C ALA A 72 1.92 4.64 7.26
N LEU A 73 2.00 5.39 6.16
CA LEU A 73 1.25 6.62 5.96
C LEU A 73 0.03 6.31 5.08
N PHE A 74 -1.17 6.47 5.63
CA PHE A 74 -2.42 6.38 4.88
C PHE A 74 -2.79 7.77 4.36
N VAL A 75 -3.06 7.90 3.06
CA VAL A 75 -3.31 9.18 2.38
C VAL A 75 -4.61 9.08 1.58
N GLN A 76 -5.44 10.12 1.67
CA GLN A 76 -6.71 10.29 0.93
C GLN A 76 -6.71 11.60 0.15
#